data_AF-A0A6J6JKH2-F1
#
_entry.id   AF-A0A6J6JKH2-F1
#
_cell.length_a   1.000
_cell.length_b   1.000
_cell.length_c   1.000
_cell.angle_alpha   90.00
_cell.angle_beta   90.00
_cell.angle_gamma   90.00
#
_symmetry.space_group_name_H-M   'P 1'
#
loop_
_entity.id
_entity.type
_entity.pdbx_description
1 polymer ?
#
loop_
_entity_poly.entity_id
_entity_poly.type
_entity_poly.pdbx_seq_one_letter_code
_entity_poly.pdbx_strand_id
1 'polypeptide(L)'
;MVGAADEMTGQGIVAFVILRAGIEHANGEALLKELRAHVTKEIGAIARPRQIMVVNELPKTRSGKIMRRLLKDVAENRAVGDATTLADPNVMKLIAEGLHSSKDED
;
A
#
# COMPACT_ATOMS: atom_id res chain seq x y z
N MET A 1 -3.58 -3.14 4.79
CA MET A 1 -2.21 -3.59 5.07
C MET A 1 -2.04 -5.03 4.63
N VAL A 2 -0.84 -5.40 4.19
CA VAL A 2 -0.42 -6.75 3.82
C VAL A 2 1.00 -6.98 4.34
N GLY A 3 1.36 -8.24 4.59
CA GLY A 3 2.75 -8.62 4.82
C GLY A 3 3.44 -8.91 3.49
N ALA A 4 4.63 -8.35 3.29
CA ALA A 4 5.51 -8.61 2.16
C ALA A 4 6.88 -9.09 2.67
N ALA A 5 7.66 -9.74 1.80
CA ALA A 5 9.01 -10.16 2.13
C ALA A 5 9.88 -8.95 2.54
N ASP A 6 10.63 -9.11 3.64
CA ASP A 6 11.60 -8.12 4.13
C ASP A 6 12.88 -8.88 4.50
N GLU A 7 14.03 -8.45 3.99
CA GLU A 7 15.29 -9.19 4.16
C GLU A 7 15.77 -9.21 5.62
N MET A 8 15.41 -8.22 6.43
CA MET A 8 15.85 -8.11 7.82
C MET A 8 14.89 -8.81 8.79
N THR A 9 13.58 -8.67 8.59
CA THR A 9 12.56 -9.16 9.53
C THR A 9 11.81 -10.40 9.02
N GLY A 10 12.14 -10.89 7.82
CA GLY A 10 11.45 -11.98 7.12
C GLY A 10 10.12 -11.51 6.50
N GLN A 11 9.30 -10.80 7.27
CA GLN A 11 8.11 -10.11 6.78
C GLN A 11 8.04 -8.66 7.28
N GLY A 12 7.72 -7.75 6.38
CA GLY A 12 7.47 -6.33 6.65
C GLY A 12 6.01 -5.96 6.37
N ILE A 13 5.47 -5.03 7.16
CA ILE A 13 4.11 -4.52 6.95
C ILE A 13 4.14 -3.44 5.86
N VAL A 14 3.35 -3.64 4.82
CA VAL A 14 3.08 -2.67 3.77
C VAL A 14 1.64 -2.15 3.91
N ALA A 15 1.50 -0.85 4.09
CA ALA A 15 0.21 -0.18 4.23
C ALA A 15 -0.16 0.56 2.94
N PHE A 16 -1.37 0.33 2.45
CA PHE A 16 -1.97 1.08 1.35
C PHE A 16 -3.00 2.03 1.95
N VAL A 17 -2.86 3.32 1.69
CA VAL A 17 -3.66 4.39 2.30
C VAL A 17 -4.30 5.22 1.20
N ILE A 18 -5.60 5.44 1.32
CA ILE A 18 -6.33 6.43 0.51
C ILE A 18 -6.56 7.65 1.40
N LEU A 19 -6.14 8.81 0.93
CA LEU A 19 -6.38 10.07 1.62
C LEU A 19 -7.76 10.61 1.27
N ARG A 20 -8.38 11.33 2.22
CA ARG A 20 -9.61 12.06 1.93
C ARG A 20 -9.30 13.26 1.03
N ALA A 21 -10.30 13.67 0.25
CA ALA A 21 -10.20 14.88 -0.57
C ALA A 21 -9.82 16.10 0.27
N GLY A 22 -9.01 17.00 -0.30
CA GLY A 22 -8.52 18.21 0.38
C GLY A 22 -7.22 18.05 1.17
N ILE A 23 -6.58 16.87 1.15
CA ILE A 23 -5.21 16.69 1.66
C ILE A 23 -4.23 16.92 0.50
N GLU A 24 -3.64 18.12 0.44
CA GLU A 24 -2.74 18.53 -0.66
C GLU A 24 -1.36 17.83 -0.63
N HIS A 25 -0.95 17.30 0.52
CA HIS A 25 0.39 16.73 0.74
C HIS A 25 0.40 15.21 0.62
N ALA A 26 -0.20 14.68 -0.45
CA ALA A 26 -0.46 13.25 -0.59
C ALA A 26 0.79 12.36 -0.57
N ASN A 27 1.97 12.91 -0.88
CA ASN A 27 3.24 12.19 -0.95
C ASN A 27 4.35 12.79 -0.09
N GLY A 28 4.02 13.67 0.88
CA GLY A 28 5.04 14.30 1.72
C GLY A 28 5.64 13.33 2.74
N GLU A 29 6.96 13.33 2.89
CA GLU A 29 7.69 12.53 3.90
C GLU A 29 7.14 12.76 5.33
N ALA A 30 6.73 14.00 5.63
CA ALA A 30 6.13 14.38 6.90
C ALA A 30 4.84 13.59 7.21
N LEU A 31 3.94 13.44 6.21
CA LEU A 31 2.70 12.68 6.36
C LEU A 31 3.01 11.19 6.60
N LEU A 32 3.95 10.63 5.84
CA LEU A 32 4.36 9.23 6.01
C LEU A 32 4.95 8.98 7.39
N LYS A 33 5.74 9.93 7.92
CA LYS A 33 6.29 9.87 9.28
C LYS A 33 5.19 9.93 10.33
N GLU A 34 4.22 10.83 10.17
CA GLU A 34 3.07 10.96 11.07
C GLU A 34 2.23 9.68 11.10
N LEU A 35 1.91 9.10 9.94
CA LEU A 35 1.16 7.85 9.85
C LEU A 35 1.89 6.68 10.52
N ARG A 36 3.21 6.56 10.32
CA ARG A 36 4.01 5.53 11.02
C ARG A 36 4.03 5.75 12.54
N ALA A 37 4.18 7.00 12.98
CA ALA A 37 4.17 7.35 14.39
C ALA A 37 2.80 7.05 15.03
N HIS A 38 1.71 7.33 14.32
CA HIS A 38 0.36 7.02 14.76
C HIS A 38 0.16 5.52 14.99
N VAL A 39 0.52 4.67 14.02
CA VAL A 39 0.41 3.20 14.21
C VAL A 39 1.28 2.71 15.36
N THR A 40 2.49 3.27 15.50
CA THR A 40 3.40 2.93 16.61
C THR A 40 2.81 3.31 17.96
N LYS A 41 2.13 4.45 18.05
CA LYS A 41 1.46 4.92 19.27
C LYS A 41 0.25 4.05 19.63
N GLU A 42 -0.59 3.71 18.65
CA GLU A 42 -1.86 3.01 18.90
C GLU A 42 -1.68 1.50 19.13
N ILE A 43 -0.70 0.87 18.46
CA ILE A 43 -0.52 -0.59 18.49
C ILE A 43 0.85 -1.00 19.05
N GLY A 44 1.89 -0.20 18.80
CA GLY A 44 3.26 -0.49 19.20
C GLY A 44 4.22 -0.65 18.03
N ALA A 45 5.52 -0.69 18.33
CA ALA A 45 6.59 -0.74 17.33
C ALA A 45 6.52 -1.98 16.41
N ILE A 46 5.94 -3.09 16.90
CA ILE A 46 5.78 -4.33 16.13
C ILE A 46 4.86 -4.16 14.91
N ALA A 47 3.92 -3.21 14.97
CA ALA A 47 2.93 -2.97 13.91
C ALA A 47 3.31 -1.80 13.00
N ARG A 48 4.45 -1.14 13.26
CA ARG A 48 4.91 0.02 12.49
C ARG A 48 5.08 -0.39 11.01
N PRO A 49 4.35 0.22 10.06
CA PRO A 49 4.51 -0.07 8.65
C PRO A 49 5.93 0.28 8.19
N ARG A 50 6.58 -0.66 7.50
CA ARG A 50 7.86 -0.39 6.84
C ARG A 50 7.66 0.50 5.64
N GLN A 51 6.69 0.14 4.80
CA GLN A 51 6.31 0.91 3.65
C GLN A 51 4.86 1.39 3.79
N ILE A 52 4.63 2.65 3.44
CA ILE A 52 3.30 3.23 3.29
C ILE A 52 3.21 3.72 1.86
N MET A 53 2.16 3.28 1.16
CA MET A 53 1.86 3.65 -0.20
C MET A 53 0.55 4.42 -0.21
N VAL A 54 0.60 5.66 -0.67
CA VAL A 54 -0.61 6.44 -0.89
C VAL A 54 -1.14 6.11 -2.28
N VAL A 55 -2.41 5.71 -2.34
CA VAL A 55 -3.06 5.25 -3.57
C VAL A 55 -4.41 5.95 -3.71
N ASN A 56 -4.85 6.13 -4.96
CA ASN A 56 -6.15 6.73 -5.24
C ASN A 56 -7.30 5.74 -5.00
N GLU A 57 -7.04 4.45 -5.25
CA GLU A 57 -8.05 3.40 -5.12
C GLU A 57 -7.42 2.06 -4.70
N LEU A 58 -8.24 1.18 -4.14
CA LEU A 58 -7.87 -0.20 -3.79
C LEU A 58 -8.57 -1.19 -4.70
N PRO A 59 -7.93 -2.31 -5.06
CA PRO A 59 -8.54 -3.33 -5.90
C PRO A 59 -9.68 -3.99 -5.15
N LYS A 60 -10.90 -3.81 -5.65
CA LYS A 60 -12.13 -4.35 -5.05
C LYS A 60 -12.84 -5.29 -6.01
N THR A 61 -13.43 -6.34 -5.47
CA THR A 61 -14.39 -7.17 -6.21
C THR A 61 -15.65 -6.38 -6.54
N ARG A 62 -16.50 -6.89 -7.43
CA ARG A 62 -17.84 -6.31 -7.70
C ARG A 62 -18.75 -6.23 -6.47
N SER A 63 -18.46 -7.00 -5.42
CA SER A 63 -19.13 -6.95 -4.11
C SER A 63 -18.46 -6.00 -3.11
N GLY A 64 -17.44 -5.24 -3.52
CA GLY A 64 -16.75 -4.25 -2.70
C GLY A 64 -15.65 -4.83 -1.79
N LYS A 65 -15.39 -6.14 -1.82
CA LYS A 65 -14.34 -6.75 -1.00
C LYS A 65 -12.97 -6.37 -1.54
N ILE A 66 -12.08 -5.90 -0.66
CA ILE A 66 -10.70 -5.56 -1.03
C ILE A 66 -9.92 -6.86 -1.32
N MET A 67 -9.35 -6.95 -2.52
CA MET A 67 -8.54 -8.08 -2.96
C MET A 67 -7.10 -7.95 -2.48
N ARG A 68 -6.90 -8.15 -1.17
CA ARG A 68 -5.57 -8.03 -0.51
C ARG A 68 -4.48 -8.90 -1.12
N ARG A 69 -4.83 -10.03 -1.76
CA ARG A 69 -3.87 -10.87 -2.49
C ARG A 69 -3.13 -10.08 -3.56
N LEU A 70 -3.85 -9.31 -4.38
CA LEU A 70 -3.26 -8.53 -5.47
C LEU A 70 -2.36 -7.41 -4.92
N LEU A 71 -2.74 -6.81 -3.80
CA LEU A 71 -1.91 -5.82 -3.09
C LEU A 71 -0.59 -6.44 -2.59
N LYS A 72 -0.62 -7.71 -2.13
CA LYS A 72 0.59 -8.43 -1.75
C LYS A 72 1.49 -8.72 -2.95
N ASP A 73 0.91 -9.14 -4.08
CA ASP A 73 1.68 -9.38 -5.31
C ASP A 73 2.42 -8.09 -5.74
N VAL A 74 1.74 -6.94 -5.67
CA VAL A 74 2.34 -5.63 -5.95
C VAL A 74 3.43 -5.26 -4.94
N ALA A 75 3.17 -5.40 -3.63
CA ALA A 75 4.15 -5.09 -2.58
C ALA A 75 5.44 -5.93 -2.69
N GLU A 76 5.34 -7.15 -3.22
CA GLU A 76 6.49 -8.04 -3.43
C GLU A 76 7.12 -7.89 -4.83
N ASN A 77 6.71 -6.90 -5.62
CA ASN A 77 7.13 -6.70 -7.02
C ASN A 77 6.95 -7.97 -7.89
N ARG A 78 5.91 -8.77 -7.62
CA ARG A 78 5.58 -9.97 -8.38
C ARG A 78 4.56 -9.65 -9.47
N ALA A 79 4.50 -10.51 -10.49
CA ALA A 79 3.44 -10.43 -11.49
C ALA A 79 2.07 -10.54 -10.79
N VAL A 80 1.20 -9.57 -11.07
CA VAL A 80 -0.15 -9.54 -10.50
C VAL A 80 -0.93 -10.76 -11.00
N GLY A 81 -1.41 -11.58 -10.06
CA GLY A 81 -2.20 -12.78 -10.41
C GLY A 81 -3.59 -12.43 -10.97
N ASP A 82 -4.43 -13.44 -11.18
CA ASP A 82 -5.76 -13.29 -11.78
C ASP A 82 -6.61 -12.17 -11.13
N ALA A 83 -7.09 -11.25 -11.97
CA ALA A 83 -7.83 -10.05 -11.61
C ALA A 83 -9.25 -10.01 -12.22
N THR A 84 -9.72 -11.11 -12.82
CA THR A 84 -11.02 -11.22 -13.52
C THR A 84 -12.26 -10.88 -12.68
N THR A 85 -12.13 -10.96 -11.35
CA THR A 85 -13.21 -10.64 -10.40
C THR A 85 -13.20 -9.19 -9.91
N LEU A 86 -12.23 -8.38 -10.33
CA LEU A 86 -12.21 -6.96 -10.03
C LEU A 86 -13.39 -6.24 -10.66
N ALA A 87 -13.86 -5.20 -9.95
CA ALA A 87 -14.79 -4.24 -10.52
C ALA A 87 -14.10 -3.39 -11.59
N ASP A 88 -12.85 -2.97 -11.35
CA ASP A 88 -12.01 -2.26 -12.32
C ASP A 88 -10.58 -2.82 -12.31
N PRO A 89 -10.15 -3.48 -13.40
CA PRO A 89 -8.78 -3.96 -13.56
C PRO A 89 -7.71 -2.86 -13.64
N ASN A 90 -8.05 -1.64 -14.07
CA ASN A 90 -7.09 -0.56 -14.25
C ASN A 90 -6.45 -0.10 -12.93
N VAL A 91 -7.17 -0.29 -11.81
CA VAL A 91 -6.68 0.00 -10.46
C VAL A 91 -5.34 -0.68 -10.18
N MET A 92 -5.11 -1.89 -10.70
CA MET A 92 -3.84 -2.59 -10.49
C MET A 92 -2.67 -1.89 -11.17
N LYS A 93 -2.88 -1.32 -12.36
CA LYS A 93 -1.87 -0.59 -13.10
C LYS A 93 -1.50 0.71 -12.36
N LEU A 94 -2.50 1.46 -11.90
CA LEU A 94 -2.29 2.71 -11.17
C LEU A 94 -1.52 2.51 -9.86
N ILE A 95 -1.80 1.43 -9.13
CA ILE A 95 -1.09 1.10 -7.89
C ILE A 95 0.37 0.68 -8.20
N ALA A 96 0.59 -0.09 -9.26
CA ALA A 96 1.93 -0.49 -9.68
C ALA A 96 2.78 0.69 -10.15
N GLU A 97 2.20 1.63 -10.91
CA GLU A 97 2.86 2.86 -11.33
C GLU A 97 3.22 3.76 -10.15
N GLY A 98 2.32 3.89 -9.17
CA GLY A 98 2.61 4.61 -7.92
C GLY A 98 3.84 4.05 -7.17
N LEU A 99 4.09 2.75 -7.30
CA LEU A 99 5.23 2.05 -6.69
C LEU A 99 6.58 2.48 -7.29
N HIS A 100 6.61 2.81 -8.59
CA HIS A 100 7.83 3.24 -9.26
C HIS A 100 8.23 4.66 -8.85
N SER A 101 7.27 5.55 -8.60
CA SER A 101 7.57 6.93 -8.16
C SER A 101 8.17 7.02 -6.76
N SER A 102 8.00 5.99 -5.92
CA SER A 102 8.52 5.97 -4.55
C SER A 102 9.94 5.39 -4.44
N LYS A 103 10.51 4.87 -5.53
CA LYS A 103 11.81 4.17 -5.53
C LYS A 103 12.98 5.02 -6.02
N ASP A 104 12.73 6.23 -6.52
CA ASP A 104 13.75 7.10 -7.13
C ASP A 104 14.33 8.17 -6.16
N GLU A 105 13.99 8.13 -4.87
CA GLU A 105 14.60 9.00 -3.85
C GLU A 105 15.15 8.17 -2.68
N ASP A 106 16.27 7.49 -2.94
CA ASP A 106 17.29 7.12 -1.95
C ASP A 106 18.68 7.11 -2.63
#